data_AF-A0A2N1MVG7-F1
#
_entry.id   AF-A0A2N1MVG7-F1
#
_cell.length_a   1.000
_cell.length_b   1.000
_cell.length_c   1.000
_cell.angle_alpha   90.00
_cell.angle_beta   90.00
_cell.angle_gamma   90.00
#
_symmetry.space_group_name_H-M   'P 1'
#
loop_
_entity.id
_entity.type
_entity.pdbx_description
1 polymer ?
#
loop_
_entity_poly.entity_id
_entity_poly.type
_entity_poly.pdbx_seq_one_letter_code
_entity_poly.pdbx_strand_id
1 'polypeptide(L)'
;MENVCKLCFKAFTSYQKLLAHERSKHRNNKIVPHFYSLVQPSSNQMFYYINSFIVLVKKKLGFSRHAIGKKHLSIETFPENVFVYLFKDEETFRYSPAKRKYQCYFEGFSGATRLKQIFQYDHWDFRQYPLTNTKGYVLLEDYENKYQVKFTWSQTILSENNREFVLEKMSCNFITDSGEFQEK
;
A
#
# COMPACT_ATOMS: atom_id res chain seq x y z
N MET A 1 -10.17 21.89 17.20
CA MET A 1 -9.00 21.10 16.73
C MET A 1 -7.83 22.03 16.53
N GLU A 2 -6.75 21.85 17.29
CA GLU A 2 -5.51 22.58 17.06
C GLU A 2 -4.82 22.08 15.79
N ASN A 3 -4.65 22.96 14.80
CA ASN A 3 -3.92 22.67 13.56
C ASN A 3 -2.41 22.70 13.84
N VAL A 4 -1.93 21.78 14.66
CA VAL A 4 -0.53 21.66 15.08
C VAL A 4 0.14 20.49 14.37
N CYS A 5 1.32 20.72 13.82
CA CYS A 5 2.12 19.66 13.22
C CYS A 5 2.65 18.72 14.30
N LYS A 6 2.33 17.42 14.22
CA LYS A 6 2.76 16.43 15.20
C LYS A 6 4.24 16.04 15.10
N LEU A 7 4.96 16.53 14.10
CA LEU A 7 6.38 16.23 13.86
C LEU A 7 7.31 17.33 14.39
N CYS A 8 6.86 18.58 14.41
CA CYS A 8 7.66 19.73 14.85
C CYS A 8 6.93 20.70 15.78
N PHE A 9 5.70 20.38 16.18
CA PHE A 9 4.86 21.12 17.12
C PHE A 9 4.52 22.57 16.72
N LYS A 10 4.75 22.96 15.46
CA LYS A 10 4.33 24.27 14.93
C LYS A 10 2.82 24.33 14.77
N ALA A 11 2.22 25.42 15.24
CA ALA A 11 0.81 25.73 15.07
C ALA A 11 0.53 26.46 13.74
N PHE A 12 -0.63 26.21 13.13
CA PHE A 12 -1.07 26.81 11.88
C PHE A 12 -2.48 27.37 12.02
N THR A 13 -2.79 28.42 11.25
CA THR A 13 -4.11 29.04 11.29
C THR A 13 -5.20 28.21 10.59
N SER A 14 -4.84 27.22 9.78
CA SER A 14 -5.79 26.34 9.09
C SER A 14 -5.21 24.97 8.79
N TYR A 15 -6.10 23.99 8.56
CA TYR A 15 -5.72 22.64 8.16
C TYR A 15 -4.99 22.63 6.81
N GLN A 16 -5.39 23.46 5.84
CA GLN A 16 -4.71 23.56 4.55
C GLN A 16 -3.26 24.04 4.69
N LYS A 17 -2.99 24.99 5.60
CA LYS A 17 -1.62 25.46 5.89
C LYS A 17 -0.80 24.36 6.56
N LEU A 18 -1.39 23.61 7.49
CA LEU A 18 -0.75 22.44 8.09
C LEU A 18 -0.39 21.39 7.02
N LEU A 19 -1.32 21.08 6.09
CA LEU A 19 -1.06 20.16 4.99
C LEU A 19 0.06 20.64 4.05
N ALA A 20 0.09 21.93 3.72
CA ALA A 20 1.15 22.51 2.90
C ALA A 20 2.51 22.47 3.62
N HIS A 21 2.50 22.72 4.94
CA HIS A 21 3.68 22.60 5.77
C HIS A 21 4.22 21.16 5.80
N GLU A 22 3.39 20.15 6.10
CA GLU A 22 3.85 18.75 6.10
C GLU A 22 4.41 18.33 4.74
N ARG A 23 3.74 18.71 3.64
CA ARG A 23 4.23 18.37 2.28
C ARG A 23 5.57 19.00 1.96
N SER A 24 5.85 20.20 2.45
CA SER A 24 7.08 20.93 2.13
C SER A 24 8.23 20.63 3.08
N LYS A 25 7.96 20.44 4.37
CA LYS A 25 8.98 20.23 5.41
C LYS A 25 9.16 18.77 5.83
N HIS A 26 8.16 17.93 5.57
CA HIS A 26 8.11 16.53 6.02
C HIS A 26 7.71 15.56 4.91
N ARG A 27 8.05 15.88 3.65
CA ARG A 27 7.64 15.12 2.44
C ARG A 27 7.93 13.61 2.51
N ASN A 28 9.06 13.24 3.10
CA ASN A 28 9.56 11.87 3.20
C ASN A 28 9.57 11.38 4.67
N ASN A 29 8.67 11.92 5.51
CA ASN A 29 8.61 11.54 6.91
C ASN A 29 8.30 10.04 7.08
N LYS A 30 9.14 9.35 7.87
CA LYS A 30 8.94 7.96 8.28
C LYS A 30 8.46 7.83 9.73
N ILE A 31 8.54 8.90 10.50
CA ILE A 31 8.22 8.88 11.93
C ILE A 31 6.70 8.75 12.09
N VAL A 32 6.29 7.76 12.85
CA VAL A 32 4.92 7.54 13.30
C VAL A 32 4.86 7.96 14.77
N PRO A 33 4.38 9.17 15.11
CA PRO A 33 4.50 9.70 16.47
C PRO A 33 3.85 8.82 17.53
N HIS A 34 2.78 8.09 17.18
CA HIS A 34 2.06 7.19 18.07
C HIS A 34 2.46 5.71 17.90
N PHE A 35 3.62 5.41 17.31
CA PHE A 35 4.07 4.03 17.08
C PHE A 35 4.07 3.17 18.34
N TYR A 36 4.46 3.75 19.48
CA TYR A 36 4.48 3.08 20.79
C TYR A 36 3.10 2.61 21.26
N SER A 37 2.02 3.17 20.69
CA SER A 37 0.64 2.77 20.98
C SER A 37 0.13 1.69 20.02
N LEU A 38 0.87 1.35 18.96
CA LEU A 38 0.47 0.32 18.01
C LEU A 38 0.81 -1.06 18.54
N VAL A 39 -0.24 -1.83 18.84
CA VAL A 39 -0.11 -3.25 19.21
C VAL A 39 0.52 -4.01 18.04
N GLN A 40 1.59 -4.77 18.31
CA GLN A 40 2.17 -5.65 17.30
C GLN A 40 1.14 -6.70 16.87
N PRO A 41 0.83 -6.82 15.56
CA PRO A 41 -0.04 -7.89 15.06
C PRO A 41 0.56 -9.26 15.34
N SER A 42 -0.28 -10.25 15.63
CA SER A 42 0.16 -11.65 15.68
C SER A 42 0.53 -12.15 14.28
N SER A 43 1.36 -13.19 14.19
CA SER A 43 1.72 -13.80 12.89
C SER A 43 0.48 -14.26 12.13
N ASN A 44 -0.52 -14.83 12.81
CA ASN A 44 -1.78 -15.25 12.18
C ASN A 44 -2.55 -14.06 11.58
N GLN A 45 -2.58 -12.93 12.28
CA GLN A 45 -3.20 -11.71 11.77
C GLN A 45 -2.45 -11.20 10.53
N MET A 46 -1.12 -11.18 10.57
CA MET A 46 -0.29 -10.80 9.41
C MET A 46 -0.58 -11.68 8.20
N PHE A 47 -0.53 -13.01 8.37
CA PHE A 47 -0.83 -13.97 7.30
C PHE A 47 -2.24 -13.80 6.73
N TYR A 48 -3.25 -13.57 7.59
CA TYR A 48 -4.62 -13.36 7.14
C TYR A 48 -4.74 -12.18 6.17
N TYR A 49 -4.13 -11.03 6.48
CA TYR A 49 -4.19 -9.86 5.62
C TYR A 49 -3.31 -9.98 4.37
N ILE A 50 -2.15 -10.63 4.47
CA ILE A 50 -1.30 -10.95 3.30
C ILE A 50 -2.07 -11.86 2.33
N ASN A 51 -2.66 -12.95 2.83
CA ASN A 51 -3.42 -13.89 2.00
C ASN A 51 -4.63 -13.21 1.36
N SER A 52 -5.34 -12.36 2.12
CA SER A 52 -6.47 -11.56 1.60
C SER A 52 -6.02 -10.66 0.45
N PHE A 53 -4.87 -9.99 0.59
CA PHE A 53 -4.29 -9.18 -0.48
C PHE A 53 -3.95 -10.02 -1.72
N ILE A 54 -3.25 -11.15 -1.55
CA ILE A 54 -2.85 -12.03 -2.66
C ILE A 54 -4.07 -12.54 -3.43
N VAL A 55 -5.13 -12.96 -2.72
CA VAL A 55 -6.38 -13.40 -3.35
C VAL A 55 -6.99 -12.28 -4.20
N LEU A 56 -7.01 -11.05 -3.68
CA LEU A 56 -7.53 -9.90 -4.42
C LEU A 56 -6.67 -9.52 -5.62
N VAL A 57 -5.34 -9.59 -5.51
CA VAL A 57 -4.42 -9.42 -6.64
C VAL A 57 -4.74 -10.45 -7.72
N LYS A 58 -4.74 -11.74 -7.39
CA LYS A 58 -5.00 -12.83 -8.36
C LYS A 58 -6.38 -12.72 -9.01
N LYS A 59 -7.39 -12.19 -8.31
CA LYS A 59 -8.71 -11.87 -8.91
C LYS A 59 -8.67 -10.73 -9.92
N LYS A 60 -7.72 -9.80 -9.81
CA LYS A 60 -7.52 -8.68 -10.74
C LYS A 60 -6.62 -9.03 -11.94
N LEU A 61 -5.87 -10.14 -11.86
CA LEU A 61 -5.08 -10.66 -12.97
C LEU A 61 -6.01 -11.32 -14.00
N GLY A 62 -6.12 -10.68 -15.17
CA GLY A 62 -6.87 -11.20 -16.31
C GLY A 62 -5.99 -12.01 -17.25
N PHE A 63 -6.62 -12.81 -18.11
CA PHE A 63 -5.94 -13.64 -19.12
C PHE A 63 -6.09 -13.11 -20.55
N SER A 64 -6.76 -11.98 -20.73
CA SER A 64 -6.93 -11.35 -22.03
C SER A 64 -5.60 -10.76 -22.48
N ARG A 65 -5.13 -11.13 -23.68
CA ARG A 65 -3.85 -10.70 -24.28
C ARG A 65 -3.80 -9.22 -24.67
N HIS A 66 -4.91 -8.50 -24.48
CA HIS A 66 -5.01 -7.11 -24.88
C HIS A 66 -4.70 -6.20 -23.70
N ALA A 67 -3.43 -5.80 -23.67
CA ALA A 67 -2.85 -4.62 -23.04
C ALA A 67 -2.50 -4.65 -21.53
N ILE A 68 -1.33 -4.07 -21.28
CA ILE A 68 -0.87 -3.56 -19.99
C ILE A 68 -1.97 -2.69 -19.37
N GLY A 69 -2.38 -3.01 -18.15
CA GLY A 69 -3.52 -2.38 -17.49
C GLY A 69 -3.19 -1.86 -16.09
N LYS A 70 -3.54 -0.61 -15.81
CA LYS A 70 -3.57 -0.09 -14.43
C LYS A 70 -4.67 -0.79 -13.65
N LYS A 71 -4.33 -1.35 -12.49
CA LYS A 71 -5.27 -1.97 -11.56
C LYS A 71 -5.25 -1.24 -10.23
N HIS A 72 -6.41 -1.26 -9.59
CA HIS A 72 -6.63 -0.78 -8.24
C HIS A 72 -7.37 -1.87 -7.45
N LEU A 73 -6.95 -2.08 -6.21
CA LEU A 73 -7.70 -2.85 -5.23
C LEU A 73 -7.70 -2.14 -3.87
N SER A 74 -8.68 -2.48 -3.04
CA SER A 74 -8.73 -2.06 -1.65
C SER A 74 -9.19 -3.18 -0.74
N ILE A 75 -8.74 -3.11 0.51
CA ILE A 75 -9.22 -3.91 1.63
C ILE A 75 -9.78 -2.91 2.63
N GLU A 76 -11.10 -2.93 2.79
CA GLU A 76 -11.76 -2.20 3.87
C GLU A 76 -11.49 -2.90 5.20
N THR A 77 -11.57 -2.17 6.31
CA THR A 77 -11.25 -2.70 7.66
C THR A 77 -9.82 -3.25 7.76
N PHE A 78 -8.87 -2.59 7.09
CA PHE A 78 -7.45 -2.96 7.15
C PHE A 78 -6.75 -2.22 8.30
N PRO A 79 -6.28 -2.91 9.35
CA PRO A 79 -5.75 -2.27 10.56
C PRO A 79 -4.48 -1.45 10.32
N GLU A 80 -4.37 -0.30 10.99
CA GLU A 80 -3.17 0.55 10.95
C GLU A 80 -1.90 -0.23 11.30
N ASN A 81 -1.93 -0.98 12.40
CA ASN A 81 -0.78 -1.72 12.91
C ASN A 81 -0.28 -2.76 11.88
N VAL A 82 -1.18 -3.49 11.21
CA VAL A 82 -0.79 -4.44 10.16
C VAL A 82 -0.03 -3.72 9.04
N PHE A 83 -0.52 -2.55 8.59
CA PHE A 83 0.15 -1.80 7.53
C PHE A 83 1.54 -1.32 7.97
N VAL A 84 1.63 -0.76 9.17
CA VAL A 84 2.89 -0.24 9.71
C VAL A 84 3.89 -1.38 9.89
N TYR A 85 3.51 -2.51 10.50
CA TYR A 85 4.44 -3.62 10.72
C TYR A 85 4.85 -4.34 9.42
N LEU A 86 4.04 -4.27 8.36
CA LEU A 86 4.44 -4.78 7.04
C LEU A 86 5.51 -3.90 6.36
N PHE A 87 5.49 -2.59 6.58
CA PHE A 87 6.21 -1.65 5.71
C PHE A 87 7.11 -0.64 6.42
N LYS A 88 7.10 -0.52 7.75
CA LYS A 88 7.81 0.53 8.50
C LYS A 88 9.32 0.61 8.20
N ASP A 89 9.92 -0.54 7.90
CA ASP A 89 11.37 -0.66 7.68
C ASP A 89 11.75 -0.46 6.20
N GLU A 90 10.76 -0.26 5.33
CA GLU A 90 10.99 -0.09 3.89
C GLU A 90 11.47 1.33 3.56
N GLU A 91 12.32 1.43 2.53
CA GLU A 91 12.94 2.70 2.15
C GLU A 91 11.90 3.77 1.76
N THR A 92 10.85 3.35 1.06
CA THR A 92 9.84 4.23 0.48
C THR A 92 8.66 4.47 1.42
N PHE A 93 8.68 3.89 2.63
CA PHE A 93 7.68 4.11 3.65
C PHE A 93 7.57 5.59 4.01
N ARG A 94 6.34 6.10 4.09
CA ARG A 94 6.03 7.49 4.42
C ARG A 94 4.75 7.58 5.23
N TYR A 95 4.71 8.51 6.17
CA TYR A 95 3.54 8.83 6.97
C TYR A 95 3.26 10.34 6.99
N SER A 96 1.99 10.72 6.77
CA SER A 96 1.49 12.07 6.99
C SER A 96 0.53 12.07 8.18
N PRO A 97 0.95 12.59 9.34
CA PRO A 97 0.11 12.70 10.53
C PRO A 97 -1.16 13.53 10.28
N ALA A 98 -1.04 14.69 9.63
CA ALA A 98 -2.19 15.55 9.36
C ALA A 98 -3.26 14.85 8.50
N LYS A 99 -2.85 13.99 7.57
CA LYS A 99 -3.78 13.23 6.71
C LYS A 99 -4.19 11.88 7.27
N ARG A 100 -3.61 11.42 8.39
CA ARG A 100 -3.71 10.02 8.86
C ARG A 100 -3.51 9.02 7.72
N LYS A 101 -2.40 9.19 6.98
CA LYS A 101 -2.16 8.46 5.73
C LYS A 101 -0.74 7.91 5.66
N TYR A 102 -0.63 6.60 5.42
CA TYR A 102 0.64 5.94 5.09
C TYR A 102 0.75 5.65 3.61
N GLN A 103 1.99 5.62 3.11
CA GLN A 103 2.31 5.20 1.76
C GLN A 103 3.60 4.37 1.76
N CYS A 104 3.66 3.36 0.92
CA CYS A 104 4.87 2.60 0.62
C CYS A 104 4.80 2.17 -0.85
N TYR A 105 5.91 2.19 -1.57
CA TYR A 105 5.93 1.71 -2.95
C TYR A 105 7.16 0.86 -3.25
N PHE A 106 6.99 -0.08 -4.17
CA PHE A 106 8.03 -0.98 -4.62
C PHE A 106 8.11 -0.86 -6.14
N GLU A 107 9.32 -0.85 -6.68
CA GLU A 107 9.57 -0.57 -8.10
C GLU A 107 10.65 -1.50 -8.64
N GLY A 108 10.48 -1.95 -9.89
CA GLY A 108 11.46 -2.78 -10.59
C GLY A 108 11.66 -4.18 -9.98
N PHE A 109 12.67 -4.88 -10.48
CA PHE A 109 13.07 -6.21 -9.99
C PHE A 109 13.37 -6.24 -8.48
N SER A 110 14.05 -5.22 -7.94
CA SER A 110 14.31 -5.12 -6.50
C SER A 110 13.03 -5.04 -5.68
N GLY A 111 12.05 -4.26 -6.17
CA GLY A 111 10.73 -4.17 -5.55
C GLY A 111 9.98 -5.50 -5.60
N ALA A 112 10.02 -6.21 -6.74
CA ALA A 112 9.38 -7.51 -6.89
C ALA A 112 9.98 -8.55 -5.92
N THR A 113 11.31 -8.58 -5.83
CA THR A 113 12.05 -9.46 -4.92
C THR A 113 11.69 -9.17 -3.46
N ARG A 114 11.65 -7.89 -3.07
CA ARG A 114 11.30 -7.51 -1.71
C ARG A 114 9.86 -7.88 -1.35
N LEU A 115 8.91 -7.74 -2.27
CA LEU A 115 7.52 -8.13 -2.05
C LEU A 115 7.36 -9.65 -1.84
N LYS A 116 8.13 -10.49 -2.54
CA LYS A 116 8.16 -11.95 -2.29
C LYS A 116 8.56 -12.27 -0.84
N GLN A 117 9.56 -11.56 -0.31
CA GLN A 117 10.00 -11.70 1.08
C GLN A 117 8.94 -11.25 2.09
N ILE A 118 8.34 -10.07 1.86
CA ILE A 118 7.29 -9.52 2.75
C ILE A 118 6.08 -10.45 2.79
N PHE A 119 5.65 -10.98 1.63
CA PHE A 119 4.51 -11.87 1.54
C PHE A 119 4.82 -13.33 1.86
N GLN A 120 6.10 -13.69 1.98
CA GLN A 120 6.58 -15.05 2.17
C GLN A 120 5.99 -16.01 1.12
N TYR A 121 5.86 -15.53 -0.12
CA TYR A 121 5.24 -16.28 -1.22
C TYR A 121 5.74 -15.80 -2.58
N ASP A 122 6.45 -16.67 -3.30
CA ASP A 122 7.12 -16.31 -4.55
C ASP A 122 6.19 -16.10 -5.74
N HIS A 123 4.99 -16.71 -5.70
CA HIS A 123 4.05 -16.71 -6.81
C HIS A 123 2.85 -15.77 -6.56
N TRP A 124 3.05 -14.70 -5.78
CA TRP A 124 2.01 -13.75 -5.41
C TRP A 124 1.53 -12.92 -6.62
N ASP A 125 2.44 -12.66 -7.55
CA ASP A 125 2.34 -11.69 -8.63
C ASP A 125 1.75 -12.24 -9.93
N PHE A 126 1.61 -13.56 -10.09
CA PHE A 126 0.99 -14.12 -11.31
C PHE A 126 -0.17 -15.07 -11.04
N ARG A 127 -0.96 -15.28 -12.08
CA ARG A 127 -2.01 -16.29 -12.16
C ARG A 127 -1.94 -16.94 -13.53
N GLN A 128 -2.01 -18.26 -13.56
CA GLN A 128 -2.00 -19.05 -14.80
C GLN A 128 -3.35 -19.74 -14.98
N TYR A 129 -3.86 -19.75 -16.21
CA TYR A 129 -5.01 -20.57 -16.58
C TYR A 129 -4.55 -21.98 -16.95
N PRO A 130 -5.02 -23.03 -16.25
CA PRO A 130 -4.46 -24.38 -16.42
C PRO A 130 -4.60 -24.98 -17.83
N LEU A 131 -5.67 -24.64 -18.56
CA LEU A 131 -5.96 -25.28 -19.85
C LEU A 131 -5.21 -24.65 -21.02
N THR A 132 -4.97 -23.34 -20.99
CA THR A 132 -4.36 -22.60 -22.12
C THR A 132 -2.96 -22.10 -21.79
N ASN A 133 -2.47 -22.33 -20.57
CA ASN A 133 -1.22 -21.79 -20.03
C ASN A 133 -1.07 -20.27 -20.13
N THR A 134 -2.18 -19.53 -20.32
CA THR A 134 -2.14 -18.08 -20.34
C THR A 134 -1.85 -17.55 -18.94
N LYS A 135 -0.88 -16.65 -18.84
CA LYS A 135 -0.46 -16.02 -17.59
C LYS A 135 -0.92 -14.57 -17.60
N GLY A 136 -1.46 -14.12 -16.47
CA GLY A 136 -1.56 -12.70 -16.14
C GLY A 136 -0.67 -12.44 -14.93
N TYR A 137 0.06 -11.34 -14.92
CA TYR A 137 1.02 -11.03 -13.87
C TYR A 137 1.05 -9.54 -13.52
N VAL A 138 1.54 -9.22 -12.33
CA VAL A 138 1.86 -7.85 -11.90
C VAL A 138 3.17 -7.45 -12.54
N LEU A 139 3.14 -6.41 -13.36
CA LEU A 139 4.30 -5.90 -14.07
C LEU A 139 5.01 -4.85 -13.19
N LEU A 140 6.24 -5.15 -12.76
CA LEU A 140 7.11 -4.22 -12.03
C LEU A 140 8.27 -3.70 -12.88
N GLU A 141 8.63 -4.40 -13.96
CA GLU A 141 9.71 -4.02 -14.86
C GLU A 141 9.50 -4.70 -16.22
N ASP A 142 9.78 -3.97 -17.30
CA ASP A 142 10.02 -4.52 -18.63
C ASP A 142 11.39 -4.01 -19.16
N TYR A 143 11.68 -4.22 -20.44
CA TYR A 143 12.97 -3.79 -21.03
C TYR A 143 13.15 -2.26 -21.06
N GLU A 144 12.07 -1.48 -21.08
CA GLU A 144 12.08 -0.03 -21.26
C GLU A 144 11.73 0.72 -19.97
N ASN A 145 10.93 0.12 -19.09
CA ASN A 145 10.23 0.80 -18.02
C ASN A 145 10.28 0.04 -16.70
N LYS A 146 10.32 0.82 -15.60
CA LYS A 146 10.02 0.35 -14.26
C LYS A 146 8.64 0.82 -13.84
N TYR A 147 7.92 -0.06 -13.15
CA TYR A 147 6.57 0.17 -12.68
C TYR A 147 6.48 0.00 -11.18
N GLN A 148 5.54 0.74 -10.58
CA GLN A 148 5.34 0.78 -9.14
C GLN A 148 4.15 -0.04 -8.70
N VAL A 149 4.35 -0.81 -7.63
CA VAL A 149 3.28 -1.30 -6.76
C VAL A 149 3.21 -0.35 -5.57
N LYS A 150 2.13 0.43 -5.50
CA LYS A 150 1.96 1.49 -4.50
C LYS A 150 0.85 1.16 -3.52
N PHE A 151 1.26 0.95 -2.28
CA PHE A 151 0.41 0.75 -1.12
C PHE A 151 0.07 2.08 -0.47
N THR A 152 -1.17 2.21 -0.01
CA THR A 152 -1.63 3.38 0.73
C THR A 152 -2.62 2.94 1.77
N TRP A 153 -2.37 3.31 3.01
CA TRP A 153 -3.34 3.20 4.09
C TRP A 153 -3.88 4.58 4.43
N SER A 154 -5.17 4.66 4.73
CA SER A 154 -5.80 5.88 5.21
C SER A 154 -6.93 5.57 6.19
N GLN A 155 -7.10 6.48 7.14
CA GLN A 155 -8.23 6.51 8.04
C GLN A 155 -9.19 7.63 7.64
N THR A 156 -10.47 7.32 7.58
CA THR A 156 -11.55 8.29 7.43
C THR A 156 -12.40 8.27 8.69
N ILE A 157 -12.72 9.45 9.21
CA ILE A 157 -13.61 9.61 10.37
C ILE A 157 -14.87 10.32 9.86
N LEU A 158 -16.02 9.70 10.10
CA LEU A 158 -17.34 10.31 9.93
C LEU A 158 -17.88 10.61 11.33
N SER A 159 -18.17 11.88 11.62
CA SER A 159 -18.78 12.30 12.87
C SER A 159 -20.25 12.63 12.62
N GLU A 160 -21.16 11.90 13.28
CA GLU A 160 -22.61 12.07 13.13
C GLU A 160 -23.30 11.76 14.46
N ASN A 161 -24.29 12.57 14.87
CA ASN A 161 -25.08 12.36 16.08
C ASN A 161 -24.24 12.12 17.36
N ASN A 162 -23.19 12.93 17.56
CA ASN A 162 -22.23 12.78 18.67
C ASN A 162 -21.48 11.44 18.72
N ARG A 163 -21.46 10.70 17.60
CA ARG A 163 -20.72 9.45 17.44
C ARG A 163 -19.70 9.58 16.31
N GLU A 164 -18.53 8.97 16.50
CA GLU A 164 -17.51 8.86 15.46
C GLU A 164 -17.51 7.44 14.88
N PHE A 165 -17.45 7.37 13.56
CA PHE A 165 -17.30 6.14 12.79
C PHE A 165 -15.94 6.18 12.09
N VAL A 166 -15.11 5.19 12.41
CA VAL A 166 -13.76 5.08 11.86
C VAL A 166 -13.76 4.01 10.77
N LEU A 167 -13.29 4.39 9.58
CA LEU A 167 -13.03 3.47 8.48
C LEU A 167 -11.53 3.47 8.17
N GLU A 168 -10.92 2.32 8.37
CA GLU A 168 -9.52 2.07 8.02
C GLU A 168 -9.44 1.25 6.75
N LYS A 169 -8.62 1.71 5.80
CA LYS A 169 -8.56 1.12 4.47
C LYS A 169 -7.13 1.06 3.98
N MET A 170 -6.76 -0.09 3.42
CA MET A 170 -5.60 -0.23 2.58
C MET A 170 -6.02 -0.26 1.11
N SER A 171 -5.27 0.43 0.26
CA SER A 171 -5.40 0.41 -1.19
C SER A 171 -4.06 0.15 -1.84
N CYS A 172 -4.10 -0.56 -2.97
CA CYS A 172 -2.92 -0.86 -3.77
C CYS A 172 -3.19 -0.54 -5.24
N ASN A 173 -2.24 0.17 -5.86
CA ASN A 173 -2.23 0.44 -7.30
C ASN A 173 -1.04 -0.27 -7.92
N PHE A 174 -1.24 -0.94 -9.03
CA PHE A 174 -0.20 -1.68 -9.74
C PHE A 174 -0.55 -1.82 -11.22
N ILE A 175 0.41 -2.26 -12.01
CA ILE A 175 0.26 -2.55 -13.42
C ILE A 175 0.15 -4.06 -13.60
N THR A 176 -0.70 -4.51 -14.52
CA THR A 176 -0.77 -5.91 -14.91
C THR A 176 -0.46 -6.07 -16.38
N ASP A 177 0.13 -7.19 -16.74
CA ASP A 177 0.30 -7.62 -18.12
C ASP A 177 -0.11 -9.09 -18.28
N SER A 178 -0.37 -9.47 -19.52
CA SER A 178 -0.83 -10.80 -19.96
C SER A 178 -0.12 -11.26 -21.24
N GLY A 179 0.95 -10.56 -21.64
CA GLY A 179 1.83 -10.94 -22.75
C GLY A 179 2.63 -12.21 -22.48
N GLU A 180 3.39 -12.66 -23.49
CA GLU A 180 4.32 -13.79 -23.35
C GLU A 180 5.40 -13.41 -22.33
N PHE A 181 5.21 -13.84 -21.09
CA PHE A 181 6.24 -13.78 -20.06
C PHE A 181 7.44 -14.61 -20.55
N GLN A 182 8.47 -13.95 -21.06
CA GLN A 182 9.75 -14.60 -21.31
C GLN A 182 10.44 -14.78 -19.98
N GLU A 183 10.50 -16.02 -19.49
CA GLU A 183 11.38 -16.38 -18.37
C GLU A 183 12.81 -15.98 -18.77
N LYS A 184 13.40 -15.01 -18.05
CA LYS A 184 14.83 -14.74 -18.09
C LYS A 184 15.56 -15.70 -17.17
#